data_AF-A0A150NS28-F1
#
_entry.id   AF-A0A150NS28-F1
#
_cell.length_a   1.000
_cell.length_b   1.000
_cell.length_c   1.000
_cell.angle_alpha   90.00
_cell.angle_beta   90.00
_cell.angle_gamma   90.00
#
_symmetry.space_group_name_H-M   'P 1'
#
loop_
_entity.id
_entity.type
_entity.pdbx_description
1 polymer ?
#
loop_
_entity_poly.entity_id
_entity_poly.type
_entity_poly.pdbx_seq_one_letter_code
_entity_poly.pdbx_strand_id
1 'polypeptide(L)'
;MDNLKAFAQAVGRDVKALNEKPIPQLTLTGNTLGITGGNNVTLPLPENVGHEIRGTGSPEGRITAEIGTTYVDVNKTNGALKWIKESGNGNTGWKVLIGDTGWITLNSASILTNGSQKSFIKIRRVNNLVSYNFGGLQYGWFGIIRRNGPGFVGHGSTGPRGVKVVTPGNIPQGFRSESSLIGGIYSDSGKPYGIWYLGGKSDSNFIQFTFNEEIPTNKDIGDIRVSAVSYITDEPWPTTLP
;
A
#
# COMPACT_ATOMS: atom_id res chain seq x y z
N MET A 1 52.96 -43.77 22.19
CA MET A 1 52.46 -43.69 23.58
C MET A 1 53.60 -43.62 24.60
N ASP A 2 54.81 -44.13 24.30
CA ASP A 2 55.92 -44.20 25.27
C ASP A 2 56.51 -42.84 25.70
N ASN A 3 56.59 -41.86 24.79
CA ASN A 3 57.14 -40.53 25.12
C ASN A 3 56.27 -39.73 26.10
N LEU A 4 54.95 -39.95 26.10
CA LEU A 4 54.02 -39.26 27.00
C LEU A 4 54.11 -39.81 28.43
N LYS A 5 54.34 -41.12 28.58
CA LYS A 5 54.58 -41.77 29.87
C LYS A 5 55.87 -41.29 30.53
N ALA A 6 56.96 -41.24 29.75
CA ALA A 6 58.25 -40.76 30.23
C ALA A 6 58.18 -39.29 30.68
N PHE A 7 57.49 -38.44 29.90
CA PHE A 7 57.26 -37.05 30.28
C PHE A 7 56.43 -36.91 31.55
N ALA A 8 55.32 -37.64 31.66
CA ALA A 8 54.44 -37.62 32.84
C ALA A 8 55.17 -38.01 34.14
N GLN A 9 56.00 -39.05 34.07
CA GLN A 9 56.83 -39.47 35.20
C GLN A 9 57.89 -38.42 35.56
N ALA A 10 58.53 -37.80 34.56
CA ALA A 10 59.54 -36.76 34.78
C ALA A 10 58.97 -35.49 35.46
N VAL A 11 57.68 -35.18 35.25
CA VAL A 11 56.99 -34.04 35.89
C VAL A 11 56.13 -34.44 37.10
N GLY A 12 56.27 -35.67 37.60
CA GLY A 12 55.59 -36.14 38.82
C GLY A 12 54.07 -36.28 38.71
N ARG A 13 53.53 -36.52 37.50
CA ARG A 13 52.10 -36.73 37.26
C ARG A 13 51.80 -38.21 37.03
N ASP A 14 50.75 -38.73 37.67
CA ASP A 14 50.30 -40.11 37.46
C ASP A 14 49.76 -40.27 36.02
N VAL A 15 50.30 -41.27 35.30
CA VAL A 15 49.98 -41.57 33.91
C VAL A 15 48.49 -41.90 33.73
N LYS A 16 47.84 -42.44 34.77
CA LYS A 16 46.39 -42.76 34.72
C LYS A 16 45.51 -41.54 34.42
N ALA A 17 45.90 -40.35 34.86
CA ALA A 17 45.15 -39.11 34.62
C ALA A 17 45.28 -38.57 33.18
N LEU A 18 46.23 -39.07 32.38
CA LEU A 18 46.51 -38.57 31.03
C LEU A 18 45.81 -39.37 29.92
N ASN A 19 45.27 -40.55 30.24
CA ASN A 19 44.50 -41.38 29.28
C ASN A 19 43.03 -40.97 29.18
N GLU A 20 42.56 -40.05 30.01
CA GLU A 20 41.27 -39.40 29.83
C GLU A 20 41.42 -38.37 28.71
N LYS A 21 41.16 -38.80 27.47
CA LYS A 21 41.07 -37.87 26.34
C LYS A 21 40.00 -36.84 26.72
N PRO A 22 40.35 -35.55 26.95
CA PRO A 22 39.36 -34.57 27.35
C PRO A 22 38.30 -34.52 26.26
N ILE A 23 37.06 -34.79 26.61
CA ILE A 23 35.94 -34.58 25.70
C ILE A 23 35.66 -33.08 25.82
N PRO A 24 35.97 -32.27 24.79
CA PRO A 24 35.64 -30.85 24.86
C PRO A 24 34.13 -30.74 24.99
N GLN A 25 33.66 -30.23 26.12
CA GLN A 25 32.27 -29.83 26.25
C GLN A 25 32.14 -28.37 25.87
N LEU A 26 31.09 -28.10 25.10
CA LEU A 26 30.73 -26.77 24.66
C LEU A 26 29.57 -26.30 25.51
N THR A 27 29.76 -25.18 26.17
CA THR A 27 28.70 -24.51 26.94
C THR A 27 28.43 -23.16 26.30
N LEU A 28 27.19 -22.92 25.90
CA LEU A 28 26.76 -21.61 25.41
C LEU A 28 26.14 -20.81 26.56
N THR A 29 26.76 -19.68 26.90
CA THR A 29 26.25 -18.73 27.90
C THR A 29 26.14 -17.36 27.25
N GLY A 30 24.92 -16.90 26.97
CA GLY A 30 24.72 -15.69 26.16
C GLY A 30 25.25 -15.89 24.74
N ASN A 31 26.09 -14.97 24.27
CA ASN A 31 26.81 -15.07 22.99
C ASN A 31 28.25 -15.61 23.13
N THR A 32 28.60 -16.18 24.28
CA THR A 32 29.93 -16.73 24.52
C THR A 32 29.88 -18.25 24.46
N LEU A 33 30.62 -18.84 23.51
CA LEU A 33 30.87 -20.27 23.44
C LEU A 33 32.06 -20.60 24.35
N GLY A 34 31.78 -21.20 25.51
CA GLY A 34 32.78 -21.75 26.41
C GLY A 34 33.21 -23.16 26.01
N ILE A 35 34.51 -23.45 26.10
CA ILE A 35 35.11 -24.76 25.86
C ILE A 35 35.72 -25.25 27.17
N THR A 36 35.42 -26.48 27.59
CA THR A 36 36.02 -27.09 28.78
C THR A 36 37.54 -26.94 28.76
N GLY A 37 38.13 -26.44 29.85
CA GLY A 37 39.54 -26.05 29.90
C GLY A 37 39.80 -24.54 29.92
N GLY A 38 38.75 -23.72 29.94
CA GLY A 38 38.83 -22.27 30.21
C GLY A 38 38.89 -21.37 28.98
N ASN A 39 38.93 -21.95 27.78
CA ASN A 39 38.88 -21.19 26.53
C ASN A 39 37.45 -20.70 26.25
N ASN A 40 37.33 -19.54 25.62
CA ASN A 40 36.05 -18.99 25.20
C ASN A 40 36.17 -18.28 23.85
N VAL A 41 35.06 -18.25 23.11
CA VAL A 41 34.90 -17.48 21.87
C VAL A 41 33.62 -16.66 22.00
N THR A 42 33.73 -15.34 21.90
CA THR A 42 32.56 -14.48 21.75
C THR A 42 32.07 -14.59 20.31
N LEU A 43 30.89 -15.15 20.12
CA LEU A 43 30.25 -15.21 18.81
C LEU A 43 29.77 -13.79 18.47
N PRO A 44 30.19 -13.22 17.32
CA PRO A 44 29.65 -11.94 16.88
C PRO A 44 28.14 -12.12 16.72
N LEU A 45 27.37 -11.36 17.50
CA LEU A 45 25.97 -11.17 17.20
C LEU A 45 25.94 -10.33 15.92
N PRO A 46 25.16 -10.70 14.90
CA PRO A 46 25.09 -9.86 13.72
C PRO A 46 24.47 -8.53 14.17
N GLU A 47 25.22 -7.45 14.08
CA GLU A 47 24.77 -6.11 14.50
C GLU A 47 23.58 -5.60 13.66
N ASN A 48 23.19 -6.35 12.63
CA ASN A 48 22.12 -6.05 11.70
C ASN A 48 21.24 -7.27 11.36
N VAL A 49 20.87 -8.11 12.35
CA VAL A 49 19.73 -9.02 12.11
C VAL A 49 18.44 -8.20 12.19
N GLY A 50 18.12 -7.50 11.10
CA GLY A 50 16.80 -6.89 10.94
C GLY A 50 15.76 -8.01 10.93
N HIS A 51 15.24 -8.38 12.11
CA HIS A 51 14.16 -9.35 12.20
C HIS A 51 12.93 -8.72 11.56
N GLU A 52 12.45 -9.31 10.47
CA GLU A 52 11.16 -8.96 9.87
C GLU A 52 10.08 -9.30 10.90
N ILE A 53 9.43 -8.28 11.45
CA ILE A 53 8.33 -8.44 12.39
C ILE A 53 7.12 -8.92 11.58
N ARG A 54 6.36 -9.87 12.12
CA ARG A 54 5.15 -10.39 11.47
C ARG A 54 3.95 -10.28 12.41
N GLY A 55 2.81 -9.91 11.86
CA GLY A 55 1.58 -9.79 12.63
C GLY A 55 0.36 -9.59 11.73
N THR A 56 -0.78 -9.27 12.33
CA THR A 56 -2.02 -8.93 11.61
C THR A 56 -2.29 -7.42 11.70
N GLY A 57 -2.70 -6.82 10.59
CA GLY A 57 -3.06 -5.41 10.50
C GLY A 57 -1.86 -4.47 10.56
N SER A 58 -2.15 -3.17 10.55
CA SER A 58 -1.14 -2.11 10.60
C SER A 58 -0.26 -2.21 11.86
N PRO A 59 1.06 -1.96 11.75
CA PRO A 59 1.94 -1.76 12.91
C PRO A 59 1.84 -0.35 13.51
N GLU A 60 1.28 0.63 12.77
CA GLU A 60 1.16 2.02 13.19
C GLU A 60 0.35 2.16 14.49
N GLY A 61 0.92 2.84 15.49
CA GLY A 61 0.38 3.02 16.82
C GLY A 61 0.48 1.80 17.73
N ARG A 62 1.01 0.66 17.25
CA ARG A 62 0.97 -0.63 17.97
C ARG A 62 2.35 -1.25 18.18
N ILE A 63 3.27 -1.12 17.24
CA ILE A 63 4.60 -1.75 17.28
C ILE A 63 5.68 -0.67 17.38
N THR A 64 6.40 -0.63 18.50
CA THR A 64 7.60 0.21 18.68
C THR A 64 8.78 -0.41 17.96
N ALA A 65 9.49 0.39 17.15
CA ALA A 65 10.68 -0.05 16.44
C ALA A 65 11.58 1.13 16.05
N GLU A 66 12.86 0.83 15.77
CA GLU A 66 13.81 1.78 15.20
C GLU A 66 13.57 1.97 13.70
N ILE A 67 13.98 3.13 13.17
CA ILE A 67 13.93 3.45 11.74
C ILE A 67 14.62 2.34 10.92
N GLY A 68 14.03 1.96 9.78
CA GLY A 68 14.52 0.89 8.92
C GLY A 68 13.94 -0.48 9.24
N THR A 69 13.32 -0.67 10.41
CA THR A 69 12.63 -1.93 10.75
C THR A 69 11.49 -2.18 9.76
N THR A 70 11.32 -3.44 9.33
CA THR A 70 10.20 -3.85 8.47
C THR A 70 9.21 -4.73 9.19
N TYR A 71 7.95 -4.61 8.79
CA TYR A 71 6.83 -5.38 9.34
C TYR A 71 5.98 -5.96 8.20
N VAL A 72 5.56 -7.22 8.32
CA VAL A 72 4.67 -7.89 7.38
C VAL A 72 3.31 -8.15 8.03
N ASP A 73 2.26 -7.65 7.37
CA ASP A 73 0.89 -8.03 7.67
C ASP A 73 0.55 -9.33 6.93
N VAL A 74 0.40 -10.41 7.70
CA VAL A 74 0.14 -11.75 7.15
C VAL A 74 -1.24 -11.86 6.48
N ASN A 75 -2.17 -10.96 6.80
CA ASN A 75 -3.52 -10.96 6.23
C ASN A 75 -3.69 -9.97 5.07
N LYS A 76 -2.66 -9.18 4.75
CA LYS A 76 -2.74 -8.08 3.77
C LYS A 76 -3.95 -7.16 4.02
N THR A 77 -4.12 -6.71 5.26
CA THR A 77 -5.29 -5.92 5.66
C THR A 77 -5.39 -4.67 4.80
N ASN A 78 -6.54 -4.44 4.17
CA ASN A 78 -6.76 -3.36 3.20
C ASN A 78 -5.72 -3.33 2.06
N GLY A 79 -5.14 -4.48 1.71
CA GLY A 79 -4.13 -4.59 0.65
C GLY A 79 -2.70 -4.24 1.05
N ALA A 80 -2.44 -3.82 2.30
CA ALA A 80 -1.08 -3.53 2.77
C ALA A 80 -0.36 -4.81 3.20
N LEU A 81 0.72 -5.19 2.50
CA LEU A 81 1.49 -6.39 2.83
C LEU A 81 2.71 -6.07 3.70
N LYS A 82 3.53 -5.10 3.29
CA LYS A 82 4.80 -4.80 3.95
C LYS A 82 4.89 -3.33 4.32
N TRP A 83 5.40 -3.08 5.51
CA TRP A 83 5.58 -1.78 6.12
C TRP A 83 7.06 -1.57 6.46
N ILE A 84 7.47 -0.31 6.52
CA ILE A 84 8.79 0.13 6.97
C ILE A 84 8.64 1.26 7.99
N LYS A 85 9.47 1.23 9.02
CA LYS A 85 9.62 2.32 9.97
C LYS A 85 10.41 3.44 9.30
N GLU A 86 9.75 4.48 8.85
CA GLU A 86 10.39 5.55 8.07
C GLU A 86 10.90 6.68 8.97
N SER A 87 10.23 6.94 10.10
CA SER A 87 10.63 8.01 11.02
C SER A 87 10.32 7.70 12.49
N GLY A 88 11.11 8.29 13.39
CA GLY A 88 10.99 8.14 14.85
C GLY A 88 11.39 6.75 15.38
N ASN A 89 11.57 6.65 16.70
CA ASN A 89 11.91 5.39 17.40
C ASN A 89 10.76 4.87 18.29
N GLY A 90 9.56 5.44 18.16
CA GLY A 90 8.34 5.03 18.88
C GLY A 90 7.49 4.03 18.09
N ASN A 91 6.19 3.96 18.41
CA ASN A 91 5.21 3.11 17.74
C ASN A 91 4.51 3.77 16.54
N THR A 92 4.87 5.01 16.18
CA THR A 92 4.33 5.77 15.05
C THR A 92 5.40 6.01 13.98
N GLY A 93 5.01 6.41 12.77
CA GLY A 93 5.95 6.68 11.66
C GLY A 93 6.21 5.47 10.77
N TRP A 94 5.28 4.52 10.74
CA TRP A 94 5.25 3.41 9.79
C TRP A 94 4.61 3.84 8.47
N LYS A 95 5.19 3.39 7.35
CA LYS A 95 4.62 3.54 6.00
C LYS A 95 4.51 2.20 5.30
N VAL A 96 3.54 2.09 4.40
CA VAL A 96 3.42 0.94 3.50
C VAL A 96 4.54 1.00 2.46
N LEU A 97 5.37 -0.04 2.43
CA LEU A 97 6.42 -0.26 1.44
C LEU A 97 5.90 -1.09 0.26
N ILE A 98 5.05 -2.08 0.53
CA ILE A 98 4.40 -2.92 -0.48
C ILE A 98 2.92 -3.03 -0.13
N GLY A 99 2.06 -2.44 -0.96
CA GLY A 99 0.62 -2.55 -0.81
C GLY A 99 -0.12 -2.30 -2.12
N ASP A 100 -1.26 -2.96 -2.25
CA ASP A 100 -2.17 -2.83 -3.38
C ASP A 100 -3.61 -3.07 -2.90
N THR A 101 -4.43 -2.03 -2.96
CA THR A 101 -5.83 -2.09 -2.50
C THR A 101 -6.72 -2.93 -3.42
N GLY A 102 -6.24 -3.28 -4.62
CA GLY A 102 -7.09 -3.73 -5.72
C GLY A 102 -8.01 -2.61 -6.22
N TRP A 103 -8.84 -2.95 -7.21
CA TRP A 103 -9.83 -2.02 -7.76
C TRP A 103 -11.09 -2.00 -6.89
N ILE A 104 -11.42 -0.82 -6.36
CA ILE A 104 -12.60 -0.57 -5.52
C ILE A 104 -13.58 0.28 -6.31
N THR A 105 -14.85 -0.11 -6.36
CA THR A 105 -15.89 0.68 -7.01
C THR A 105 -16.31 1.85 -6.12
N LEU A 106 -16.23 3.07 -6.63
CA LEU A 106 -16.67 4.27 -5.90
C LEU A 106 -18.18 4.42 -5.93
N ASN A 107 -18.72 4.97 -4.84
CA ASN A 107 -20.07 5.51 -4.84
C ASN A 107 -20.14 6.70 -5.81
N SER A 108 -20.83 6.50 -6.93
CA SER A 108 -20.79 7.40 -8.08
C SER A 108 -22.19 7.92 -8.42
N ALA A 109 -22.27 9.14 -8.92
CA ALA A 109 -23.51 9.80 -9.31
C ALA A 109 -23.62 9.95 -10.84
N SER A 110 -24.83 10.21 -11.33
CA SER A 110 -25.08 10.46 -12.76
C SER A 110 -24.66 9.34 -13.70
N ILE A 111 -24.56 8.10 -13.20
CA ILE A 111 -24.04 6.93 -13.92
C ILE A 111 -25.09 6.31 -14.84
N LEU A 112 -24.74 6.12 -16.12
CA LEU A 112 -25.60 5.44 -17.09
C LEU A 112 -25.68 3.94 -16.83
N THR A 113 -26.91 3.42 -16.83
CA THR A 113 -27.21 1.99 -16.97
C THR A 113 -27.89 1.78 -18.33
N ASN A 114 -27.31 0.92 -19.17
CA ASN A 114 -27.82 0.58 -20.49
C ASN A 114 -27.99 -0.95 -20.59
N GLY A 115 -29.24 -1.42 -20.54
CA GLY A 115 -29.53 -2.85 -20.44
C GLY A 115 -28.92 -3.48 -19.18
N SER A 116 -28.13 -4.55 -19.35
CA SER A 116 -27.40 -5.21 -18.26
C SER A 116 -26.08 -4.51 -17.89
N GLN A 117 -25.67 -3.48 -18.63
CA GLN A 117 -24.41 -2.79 -18.44
C GLN A 117 -24.60 -1.53 -17.60
N LYS A 118 -23.68 -1.27 -16.68
CA LYS A 118 -23.71 -0.08 -15.82
C LYS A 118 -22.32 0.52 -15.76
N SER A 119 -22.24 1.83 -16.00
CA SER A 119 -20.98 2.53 -15.86
C SER A 119 -20.47 2.46 -14.42
N PHE A 120 -19.16 2.50 -14.22
CA PHE A 120 -18.53 2.55 -12.92
C PHE A 120 -17.33 3.48 -12.95
N ILE A 121 -16.99 3.96 -11.76
CA ILE A 121 -15.69 4.56 -11.48
C ILE A 121 -15.05 3.67 -10.43
N LYS A 122 -13.87 3.14 -10.74
CA LYS A 122 -13.06 2.37 -9.80
C LYS A 122 -11.79 3.12 -9.45
N ILE A 123 -11.32 2.94 -8.23
CA ILE A 123 -10.08 3.51 -7.71
C ILE A 123 -9.17 2.38 -7.23
N ARG A 124 -7.85 2.55 -7.37
CA ARG A 124 -6.84 1.63 -6.86
C ARG A 124 -5.64 2.42 -6.39
N ARG A 125 -5.06 2.02 -5.25
CA ARG A 125 -3.78 2.53 -4.77
C ARG A 125 -2.76 1.41 -4.73
N VAL A 126 -1.64 1.61 -5.40
CA VAL A 126 -0.45 0.75 -5.33
C VAL A 126 0.67 1.59 -4.75
N ASN A 127 1.08 1.26 -3.52
CA ASN A 127 2.01 2.07 -2.73
C ASN A 127 1.54 3.54 -2.63
N ASN A 128 2.22 4.49 -3.27
CA ASN A 128 1.84 5.89 -3.28
C ASN A 128 1.08 6.33 -4.56
N LEU A 129 0.97 5.46 -5.56
CA LEU A 129 0.28 5.76 -6.82
C LEU A 129 -1.22 5.42 -6.71
N VAL A 130 -2.07 6.42 -6.91
CA VAL A 130 -3.52 6.27 -7.07
C VAL A 130 -3.86 6.29 -8.55
N SER A 131 -4.78 5.43 -8.98
CA SER A 131 -5.26 5.35 -10.36
C SER A 131 -6.77 5.13 -10.40
N TYR A 132 -7.42 5.67 -11.44
CA TYR A 132 -8.85 5.49 -11.67
C TYR A 132 -9.12 4.72 -12.95
N ASN A 133 -10.25 4.02 -12.95
CA ASN A 133 -10.78 3.34 -14.12
C ASN A 133 -12.25 3.73 -14.32
N PHE A 134 -12.53 4.36 -15.45
CA PHE A 134 -13.86 4.73 -15.91
C PHE A 134 -14.28 3.76 -17.02
N GLY A 135 -15.39 3.06 -16.84
CA GLY A 135 -15.87 2.11 -17.83
C GLY A 135 -17.20 1.51 -17.44
N GLY A 136 -17.49 0.28 -17.89
CA GLY A 136 -18.65 -0.51 -17.48
C GLY A 136 -19.72 -0.71 -18.55
N LEU A 137 -19.63 0.03 -19.66
CA LEU A 137 -20.45 -0.20 -20.85
C LEU A 137 -19.68 -1.00 -21.91
N GLN A 138 -20.35 -1.25 -23.04
CA GLN A 138 -19.76 -1.94 -24.20
C GLN A 138 -18.43 -1.30 -24.62
N TYR A 139 -17.46 -2.13 -25.02
CA TYR A 139 -16.11 -1.70 -25.41
C TYR A 139 -15.34 -0.91 -24.33
N GLY A 140 -15.76 -1.03 -23.06
CA GLY A 140 -15.17 -0.30 -21.94
C GLY A 140 -15.54 1.18 -21.94
N TRP A 141 -16.64 1.58 -22.58
CA TRP A 141 -17.12 2.96 -22.51
C TRP A 141 -17.59 3.31 -21.10
N PHE A 142 -17.49 4.60 -20.80
CA PHE A 142 -18.16 5.22 -19.66
C PHE A 142 -19.36 6.02 -20.16
N GLY A 143 -20.41 6.09 -19.36
CA GLY A 143 -21.60 6.85 -19.71
C GLY A 143 -22.22 7.55 -18.52
N ILE A 144 -22.84 8.68 -18.82
CA ILE A 144 -23.65 9.47 -17.89
C ILE A 144 -25.09 9.55 -18.36
N ILE A 145 -26.00 9.68 -17.41
CA ILE A 145 -27.40 9.97 -17.71
C ILE A 145 -27.58 11.42 -18.16
N ARG A 146 -28.64 11.63 -18.94
CA ARG A 146 -29.08 12.93 -19.47
C ARG A 146 -29.37 13.92 -18.36
N ARG A 147 -29.21 15.20 -18.67
CA ARG A 147 -29.56 16.30 -17.78
C ARG A 147 -31.04 16.22 -17.39
N ASN A 148 -31.34 16.46 -16.11
CA ASN A 148 -32.66 16.32 -15.49
C ASN A 148 -33.19 14.87 -15.43
N GLY A 149 -32.40 13.86 -15.80
CA GLY A 149 -32.76 12.45 -15.60
C GLY A 149 -32.71 12.06 -14.11
N PRO A 150 -33.47 11.03 -13.67
CA PRO A 150 -33.40 10.53 -12.30
C PRO A 150 -31.97 10.12 -11.90
N GLY A 151 -31.45 10.72 -10.83
CA GLY A 151 -30.09 10.49 -10.34
C GLY A 151 -29.01 11.40 -10.94
N PHE A 152 -29.39 12.34 -11.82
CA PHE A 152 -28.45 13.32 -12.41
C PHE A 152 -28.09 14.36 -11.35
N VAL A 153 -26.80 14.60 -11.17
CA VAL A 153 -26.30 15.62 -10.23
C VAL A 153 -25.52 16.66 -11.03
N GLY A 154 -26.14 17.82 -11.23
CA GLY A 154 -25.51 18.94 -11.93
C GLY A 154 -24.39 19.60 -11.14
N HIS A 155 -23.50 20.31 -11.84
CA HIS A 155 -22.52 21.20 -11.20
C HIS A 155 -22.92 22.66 -11.40
N GLY A 156 -23.27 23.35 -10.31
CA GLY A 156 -23.84 24.70 -10.35
C GLY A 156 -23.02 25.70 -11.15
N SER A 157 -21.71 25.79 -10.91
CA SER A 157 -20.84 26.80 -11.54
C SER A 157 -20.64 26.60 -13.04
N THR A 158 -20.85 25.40 -13.57
CA THR A 158 -20.75 25.13 -15.02
C THR A 158 -22.11 24.92 -15.69
N GLY A 159 -23.20 25.15 -14.94
CA GLY A 159 -24.57 25.19 -15.43
C GLY A 159 -24.96 23.92 -16.21
N PRO A 160 -25.60 24.04 -17.38
CA PRO A 160 -26.10 22.89 -18.15
C PRO A 160 -25.02 21.99 -18.75
N ARG A 161 -23.74 22.39 -18.65
CA ARG A 161 -22.57 21.64 -19.14
C ARG A 161 -21.92 20.78 -18.05
N GLY A 162 -22.30 21.00 -16.79
CA GLY A 162 -21.64 20.41 -15.63
C GLY A 162 -22.37 19.23 -15.03
N VAL A 163 -21.62 18.18 -14.69
CA VAL A 163 -22.16 17.00 -13.98
C VAL A 163 -21.15 16.47 -12.96
N LYS A 164 -21.62 16.13 -11.76
CA LYS A 164 -20.83 15.36 -10.77
C LYS A 164 -20.97 13.88 -11.07
N VAL A 165 -19.83 13.20 -11.17
CA VAL A 165 -19.75 11.73 -11.31
C VAL A 165 -19.26 11.07 -10.03
N VAL A 166 -18.55 11.82 -9.18
CA VAL A 166 -18.35 11.53 -7.75
C VAL A 166 -18.68 12.82 -6.99
N THR A 167 -19.58 12.76 -6.02
CA THR A 167 -20.03 13.95 -5.27
C THR A 167 -19.02 14.37 -4.19
N PRO A 168 -19.07 15.62 -3.69
CA PRO A 168 -18.19 16.10 -2.62
C PRO A 168 -18.03 15.12 -1.45
N GLY A 169 -16.79 14.91 -1.03
CA GLY A 169 -16.40 14.03 0.08
C GLY A 169 -16.31 12.53 -0.26
N ASN A 170 -16.68 12.11 -1.48
CA ASN A 170 -16.76 10.69 -1.84
C ASN A 170 -15.47 10.11 -2.46
N ILE A 171 -14.38 10.88 -2.55
CA ILE A 171 -13.04 10.29 -2.70
C ILE A 171 -12.54 9.89 -1.28
N PRO A 172 -12.29 8.60 -1.02
CA PRO A 172 -11.97 8.10 0.31
C PRO A 172 -10.61 8.60 0.82
N GLN A 173 -10.47 8.75 2.13
CA GLN A 173 -9.18 9.04 2.76
C GLN A 173 -8.20 7.88 2.51
N GLY A 174 -6.94 8.21 2.29
CA GLY A 174 -5.92 7.29 1.83
C GLY A 174 -5.84 7.22 0.30
N PHE A 175 -6.65 7.97 -0.44
CA PHE A 175 -6.64 8.02 -1.90
C PHE A 175 -6.67 9.44 -2.46
N ARG A 176 -6.74 10.49 -1.65
CA ARG A 176 -6.99 11.86 -2.14
C ARG A 176 -5.72 12.48 -2.73
N SER A 177 -5.90 13.28 -3.77
CA SER A 177 -4.80 14.03 -4.38
C SER A 177 -4.46 15.27 -3.53
N GLU A 178 -3.19 15.66 -3.56
CA GLU A 178 -2.75 16.88 -2.86
C GLU A 178 -3.35 18.13 -3.50
N SER A 179 -3.26 18.23 -4.83
CA SER A 179 -3.84 19.31 -5.64
C SER A 179 -5.06 18.83 -6.44
N SER A 180 -5.86 19.78 -6.90
CA SER A 180 -6.89 19.50 -7.90
C SER A 180 -6.27 19.24 -9.26
N LEU A 181 -6.87 18.35 -10.04
CA LEU A 181 -6.36 17.87 -11.32
C LEU A 181 -7.43 18.02 -12.41
N ILE A 182 -6.97 18.15 -13.65
CA ILE A 182 -7.82 18.36 -14.82
C ILE A 182 -7.26 17.57 -16.00
N GLY A 183 -8.15 17.05 -16.85
CA GLY A 183 -7.79 16.40 -18.10
C GLY A 183 -8.97 16.26 -19.05
N GLY A 184 -8.76 15.61 -20.19
CA GLY A 184 -9.74 15.55 -21.28
C GLY A 184 -10.74 14.40 -21.17
N ILE A 185 -11.97 14.65 -21.60
CA ILE A 185 -12.95 13.61 -21.96
C ILE A 185 -13.29 13.71 -23.45
N TYR A 186 -13.48 12.56 -24.08
CA TYR A 186 -13.65 12.43 -25.52
C TYR A 186 -14.81 11.47 -25.82
N SER A 187 -15.41 11.58 -27.01
CA SER A 187 -16.16 10.47 -27.60
C SER A 187 -15.23 9.31 -27.94
N ASP A 188 -15.79 8.14 -28.26
CA ASP A 188 -15.02 6.99 -28.75
C ASP A 188 -14.22 7.29 -30.02
N SER A 189 -14.73 8.15 -30.91
CA SER A 189 -14.03 8.57 -32.14
C SER A 189 -12.95 9.64 -31.92
N GLY A 190 -12.71 10.05 -30.66
CA GLY A 190 -11.71 11.06 -30.32
C GLY A 190 -12.18 12.51 -30.38
N LYS A 191 -13.45 12.78 -30.73
CA LYS A 191 -14.02 14.14 -30.61
C LYS A 191 -13.95 14.61 -29.14
N PRO A 192 -13.38 15.79 -28.84
CA PRO A 192 -13.37 16.32 -27.48
C PRO A 192 -14.79 16.61 -26.99
N TYR A 193 -15.20 15.96 -25.90
CA TYR A 193 -16.44 16.26 -25.20
C TYR A 193 -16.28 17.34 -24.14
N GLY A 194 -15.08 17.51 -23.58
CA GLY A 194 -14.80 18.52 -22.57
C GLY A 194 -13.68 18.08 -21.64
N ILE A 195 -13.83 18.39 -20.35
CA ILE A 195 -12.87 18.07 -19.31
C ILE A 195 -13.46 17.20 -18.20
N TRP A 196 -12.60 16.41 -17.55
CA TRP A 196 -12.81 15.98 -16.18
C TRP A 196 -12.01 16.87 -15.24
N TYR A 197 -12.53 17.09 -14.04
CA TYR A 197 -11.87 17.80 -12.96
C TYR A 197 -12.04 17.01 -11.66
N LEU A 198 -10.93 16.78 -10.96
CA LEU A 198 -10.86 16.09 -9.69
C LEU A 198 -10.44 17.11 -8.63
N GLY A 199 -11.30 17.32 -7.62
CA GLY A 199 -11.01 18.21 -6.50
C GLY A 199 -10.03 17.55 -5.52
N GLY A 200 -8.92 18.20 -5.20
CA GLY A 200 -7.96 17.72 -4.21
C GLY A 200 -8.41 17.94 -2.77
N LYS A 201 -7.49 17.75 -1.81
CA LYS A 201 -7.77 17.90 -0.37
C LYS A 201 -8.40 19.23 0.02
N SER A 202 -8.03 20.32 -0.64
CA SER A 202 -8.56 21.67 -0.41
C SER A 202 -9.80 22.01 -1.24
N ASP A 203 -10.30 21.07 -2.07
CA ASP A 203 -11.41 21.28 -3.01
C ASP A 203 -12.42 20.12 -2.94
N SER A 204 -12.77 19.75 -1.71
CA SER A 204 -13.91 18.87 -1.40
C SER A 204 -13.88 17.46 -1.99
N ASN A 205 -12.78 16.97 -2.57
CA ASN A 205 -12.59 15.55 -2.90
C ASN A 205 -13.72 14.94 -3.77
N PHE A 206 -14.00 15.54 -4.93
CA PHE A 206 -15.05 15.13 -5.88
C PHE A 206 -14.50 14.89 -7.29
N ILE A 207 -15.29 14.32 -8.18
CA ILE A 207 -15.00 14.27 -9.62
C ILE A 207 -16.20 14.83 -10.40
N GLN A 208 -15.94 15.77 -11.30
CA GLN A 208 -16.94 16.35 -12.18
C GLN A 208 -16.48 16.32 -13.62
N PHE A 209 -17.43 16.28 -14.55
CA PHE A 209 -17.20 16.56 -15.95
C PHE A 209 -17.82 17.90 -16.31
N THR A 210 -17.12 18.66 -17.16
CA THR A 210 -17.65 19.86 -17.80
C THR A 210 -17.54 19.68 -19.30
N PHE A 211 -18.69 19.58 -19.97
CA PHE A 211 -18.78 19.40 -21.40
C PHE A 211 -18.57 20.72 -22.14
N ASN A 212 -18.11 20.66 -23.38
CA ASN A 212 -18.00 21.81 -24.27
C ASN A 212 -19.40 22.30 -24.68
N GLU A 213 -20.27 21.34 -24.99
CA GLU A 213 -21.69 21.55 -25.31
C GLU A 213 -22.58 21.23 -24.12
N GLU A 214 -23.84 21.70 -24.13
CA GLU A 214 -24.79 21.35 -23.08
C GLU A 214 -25.03 19.84 -23.01
N ILE A 215 -25.16 19.32 -21.78
CA ILE A 215 -25.58 17.94 -21.57
C ILE A 215 -27.04 17.82 -22.04
N PRO A 216 -27.35 16.89 -22.97
CA PRO A 216 -28.69 16.76 -23.52
C PRO A 216 -29.72 16.43 -22.43
N THR A 217 -30.94 16.90 -22.62
CA THR A 217 -32.08 16.56 -21.74
C THR A 217 -32.91 15.41 -22.28
N ASN A 218 -32.70 14.99 -23.53
CA ASN A 218 -33.51 13.99 -24.24
C ASN A 218 -32.78 12.66 -24.52
N LYS A 219 -31.48 12.57 -24.26
CA LYS A 219 -30.69 11.34 -24.44
C LYS A 219 -29.49 11.29 -23.50
N ASP A 220 -29.16 10.09 -23.06
CA ASP A 220 -27.95 9.84 -22.26
C ASP A 220 -26.69 9.90 -23.14
N ILE A 221 -25.51 10.02 -22.52
CA ILE A 221 -24.22 9.98 -23.23
C ILE A 221 -23.51 8.69 -22.82
N GLY A 222 -23.29 7.77 -23.75
CA GLY A 222 -22.85 6.40 -23.45
C GLY A 222 -21.48 5.99 -24.02
N ASP A 223 -20.78 6.90 -24.69
CA ASP A 223 -19.57 6.62 -25.47
C ASP A 223 -18.34 7.43 -25.00
N ILE A 224 -18.28 7.75 -23.70
CA ILE A 224 -17.23 8.62 -23.15
C ILE A 224 -15.94 7.82 -22.94
N ARG A 225 -14.83 8.36 -23.44
CA ARG A 225 -13.44 8.00 -23.12
C ARG A 225 -12.86 9.07 -22.20
N VAL A 226 -12.35 8.66 -21.05
CA VAL A 226 -11.70 9.54 -20.06
C VAL A 226 -10.19 9.37 -20.19
N SER A 227 -9.43 10.47 -20.29
CA SER A 227 -7.98 10.38 -20.26
C SER A 227 -7.49 9.77 -18.94
N ALA A 228 -6.26 9.24 -18.91
CA ALA A 228 -5.72 8.64 -17.71
C ALA A 228 -5.77 9.60 -16.51
N VAL A 229 -6.22 9.08 -15.36
CA VAL A 229 -6.25 9.80 -14.08
C VAL A 229 -5.41 9.02 -13.08
N SER A 230 -4.23 9.56 -12.78
CA SER A 230 -3.31 8.99 -11.81
C SER A 230 -2.48 10.07 -11.14
N TYR A 231 -2.18 9.89 -9.86
CA TYR A 231 -1.39 10.83 -9.07
C TYR A 231 -0.73 10.14 -7.88
N ILE A 232 0.28 10.79 -7.32
CA ILE A 232 0.88 10.38 -6.05
C ILE A 232 0.07 10.94 -4.89
N THR A 233 -0.11 10.15 -3.83
CA THR A 233 -0.70 10.59 -2.58
C THR A 233 0.25 10.31 -1.40
N ASP A 234 0.37 11.31 -0.53
CA ASP A 234 1.11 11.20 0.73
C ASP A 234 0.20 10.86 1.91
N GLU A 235 -1.12 10.69 1.67
CA GLU A 235 -2.03 10.27 2.72
C GLU A 235 -1.59 8.92 3.32
N PRO A 236 -1.77 8.74 4.64
CA PRO A 236 -1.61 7.43 5.27
C PRO A 236 -2.36 6.34 4.50
N TRP A 237 -1.90 5.09 4.58
CA TRP A 237 -2.61 3.99 3.96
C TRP A 237 -4.04 3.89 4.53
N PRO A 238 -5.07 3.64 3.70
CA PRO A 238 -6.45 3.57 4.17
C PRO A 238 -6.64 2.51 5.26
N THR A 239 -7.27 2.91 6.37
CA THR A 239 -7.65 2.01 7.47
C THR A 239 -8.95 1.27 7.22
N THR A 240 -9.74 1.73 6.25
CA THR A 240 -10.95 1.08 5.73
C THR A 240 -11.01 1.27 4.22
N LEU A 241 -11.52 0.26 3.51
CA LEU A 241 -11.84 0.38 2.09
C LEU A 241 -13.36 0.64 1.94
N PRO A 242 -13.78 1.49 0.98
CA PRO A 242 -15.17 1.74 0.66
C PRO A 242 -15.98 0.51 0.25
#